data_AF-A0A5I0EWV3-F1
#
_entry.id   AF-A0A5I0EWV3-F1
#
_cell.length_a   1.000
_cell.length_b   1.000
_cell.length_c   1.000
_cell.angle_alpha   90.00
_cell.angle_beta   90.00
_cell.angle_gamma   90.00
#
_symmetry.space_group_name_H-M   'P 1'
#
loop_
_entity.id
_entity.type
_entity.pdbx_description
1 polymer ?
#
loop_
_entity_poly.entity_id
_entity_poly.type
_entity_poly.pdbx_seq_one_letter_code
_entity_poly.pdbx_strand_id
1 'polypeptide(L)'
;MALSDVKVRSAKPEAKAYKLTDGDGMVLLVHPNGSKYWRLRYRFGGKEKMLALGKYPEVSLADARARRDEARKLLANGVDPSENKKAVKVEQEQEAITFEVVARDWHASNQKWSASHSARVLKSLEDNLFAAIGKRNIAELKTRDLLVPIKAVESSGRLEVAARLQQRTTAIMRFAVQSGLIDYNPAQEIAGAVATAKRQHRAALELNRIPELLHRIDHYSGRPLTRLAVELTLLVFIRSSELRFARWSEVDFETAMWTIPGERELLEGVKHSQRGSKMRTPHLVPLSRQALTILENIKSMNGNRELIFVGDHDPCKPMSENTVNKALRIMGYDTKTEVCGHGFRTMACSSLIESGLWSRDAVERQMSHQERSSVRAAYIHKAEHLGERRLMLQWWADYLDANMEEVISPFDYAKTNNPLR
;
A
#
# COMPACT_ATOMS: atom_id res chain seq x y z
N MET A 1 -9.21 -55.54 -39.62
CA MET A 1 -10.35 -54.86 -40.26
C MET A 1 -10.61 -53.57 -39.49
N ALA A 2 -10.68 -52.42 -40.17
CA ALA A 2 -10.88 -51.13 -39.50
C ALA A 2 -12.25 -51.03 -38.84
N LEU A 3 -12.38 -50.22 -37.79
CA LEU A 3 -13.65 -49.98 -37.12
C LEU A 3 -14.50 -49.01 -37.94
N SER A 4 -15.82 -49.22 -37.88
CA SER A 4 -16.82 -48.25 -38.31
C SER A 4 -17.41 -47.55 -37.09
N ASP A 5 -17.93 -46.34 -37.27
CA ASP A 5 -18.56 -45.58 -36.19
C ASP A 5 -19.72 -46.34 -35.53
N VAL A 6 -20.52 -47.05 -36.36
CA VAL A 6 -21.58 -47.95 -35.90
C VAL A 6 -21.05 -49.03 -34.95
N LYS A 7 -19.92 -49.66 -35.29
CA LYS A 7 -19.29 -50.72 -34.48
C LYS A 7 -18.71 -50.19 -33.17
N VAL A 8 -18.22 -48.95 -33.16
CA VAL A 8 -17.72 -48.25 -31.97
C VAL A 8 -18.88 -47.91 -31.04
N ARG A 9 -19.97 -47.39 -31.58
CA ARG A 9 -21.18 -47.05 -30.83
C ARG A 9 -21.84 -48.30 -30.24
N SER A 10 -21.95 -49.38 -31.01
CA SER A 10 -22.60 -50.63 -30.61
C SER A 10 -21.77 -51.50 -29.65
N ALA A 11 -20.49 -51.20 -29.44
CA ALA A 11 -19.63 -51.95 -28.52
C ALA A 11 -20.17 -51.86 -27.08
N LYS A 12 -20.55 -53.00 -26.50
CA LYS A 12 -21.09 -53.11 -25.13
C LYS A 12 -19.98 -53.44 -24.13
N PRO A 13 -20.08 -52.99 -22.87
CA PRO A 13 -19.15 -53.42 -21.83
C PRO A 13 -19.27 -54.93 -21.57
N GLU A 14 -18.14 -55.55 -21.22
CA GLU A 14 -18.05 -56.96 -20.81
C GLU A 14 -17.45 -57.05 -19.40
N ALA A 15 -17.45 -58.23 -18.80
CA ALA A 15 -16.90 -58.45 -17.46
C ALA A 15 -15.40 -58.09 -17.33
N LYS A 16 -14.66 -58.11 -18.44
CA LYS A 16 -13.25 -57.68 -18.51
C LYS A 16 -13.07 -56.67 -19.65
N ALA A 17 -12.08 -55.79 -19.49
CA ALA A 17 -11.76 -54.83 -20.54
C ALA A 17 -11.25 -55.55 -21.80
N TYR A 18 -11.77 -55.18 -22.96
CA TYR A 18 -11.38 -55.77 -24.24
C TYR A 18 -11.03 -54.69 -25.27
N LYS A 19 -10.32 -55.10 -26.32
CA LYS A 19 -9.78 -54.21 -27.34
C LYS A 19 -10.43 -54.50 -28.70
N LEU A 20 -10.96 -53.46 -29.33
CA LEU A 20 -11.38 -53.50 -30.73
C LEU A 20 -10.30 -52.82 -31.57
N THR A 21 -9.74 -53.52 -32.56
CA THR A 21 -8.63 -52.99 -33.36
C THR A 21 -9.14 -52.19 -34.55
N ASP A 22 -8.63 -50.96 -34.72
CA ASP A 22 -8.91 -50.12 -35.90
C ASP A 22 -7.83 -50.25 -36.99
N GLY A 23 -6.62 -50.67 -36.61
CA GLY A 23 -5.48 -50.78 -37.51
C GLY A 23 -4.35 -49.85 -37.11
N ASP A 24 -3.15 -50.05 -37.67
CA ASP A 24 -1.99 -49.18 -37.43
C ASP A 24 -1.60 -49.01 -35.96
N GLY A 25 -1.86 -50.04 -35.15
CA GLY A 25 -1.63 -50.03 -33.71
C GLY A 25 -2.73 -49.33 -32.89
N MET A 26 -3.72 -48.69 -33.53
CA MET A 26 -4.84 -48.05 -32.83
C MET A 26 -5.92 -49.08 -32.44
N VAL A 27 -6.37 -48.96 -31.20
CA VAL A 27 -7.44 -49.78 -30.61
C VAL A 27 -8.43 -48.92 -29.84
N LEU A 28 -9.69 -49.34 -29.82
CA LEU A 28 -10.68 -48.90 -28.84
C LEU A 28 -10.65 -49.86 -27.64
N LEU A 29 -10.29 -49.36 -26.47
CA LEU A 29 -10.33 -50.09 -25.22
C LEU A 29 -11.68 -49.85 -24.54
N VAL A 30 -12.50 -50.90 -24.45
CA VAL A 30 -13.82 -50.86 -23.81
C VAL A 30 -13.68 -51.43 -22.40
N HIS A 31 -14.05 -50.65 -21.38
CA HIS A 31 -14.00 -51.07 -19.98
C HIS A 31 -15.34 -51.65 -19.50
N PRO A 32 -15.34 -52.48 -18.44
CA PRO A 32 -16.56 -53.02 -17.84
C PRO A 32 -17.56 -51.96 -17.36
N ASN A 33 -17.08 -50.76 -17.01
CA ASN A 33 -17.92 -49.63 -16.62
C ASN A 33 -18.53 -48.86 -17.81
N GLY A 34 -18.39 -49.36 -19.04
CA GLY A 34 -18.92 -48.73 -20.25
C GLY A 34 -18.05 -47.62 -20.84
N SER A 35 -16.97 -47.20 -20.17
CA SER A 35 -16.06 -46.19 -20.73
C SER A 35 -15.23 -46.75 -21.89
N LYS A 36 -15.04 -45.93 -22.93
CA LYS A 36 -14.36 -46.31 -24.18
C LYS A 36 -13.20 -45.36 -24.45
N TYR A 37 -11.99 -45.88 -24.57
CA TYR A 37 -10.78 -45.07 -24.79
C TYR A 37 -10.08 -45.43 -26.09
N TRP A 38 -9.72 -44.43 -26.85
CA TRP A 38 -8.81 -44.56 -27.98
C TRP A 38 -7.37 -44.68 -27.48
N ARG A 39 -6.70 -45.75 -27.90
CA ARG A 39 -5.32 -46.03 -27.54
C ARG A 39 -4.49 -46.37 -28.77
N LEU A 40 -3.24 -45.94 -28.79
CA LEU A 40 -2.26 -46.34 -29.80
C LEU A 40 -1.17 -47.19 -29.14
N ARG A 41 -1.02 -48.41 -29.63
CA ARG A 41 0.08 -49.31 -29.29
C ARG A 41 1.26 -49.05 -30.22
N TYR A 42 2.42 -48.79 -29.66
CA TYR A 42 3.64 -48.51 -30.41
C TYR A 42 4.88 -49.06 -29.70
N ARG A 43 6.01 -49.12 -30.40
CA ARG A 43 7.32 -49.43 -29.79
C ARG A 43 8.24 -48.23 -29.94
N PHE A 44 9.00 -47.93 -28.89
CA PHE A 44 10.04 -46.91 -28.90
C PHE A 44 11.19 -47.36 -28.00
N GLY A 45 12.44 -47.27 -28.48
CA GLY A 45 13.61 -47.74 -27.73
C GLY A 45 13.53 -49.21 -27.29
N GLY A 46 12.99 -50.09 -28.15
CA GLY A 46 12.82 -51.53 -27.87
C GLY A 46 11.66 -51.90 -26.93
N LYS A 47 11.01 -50.91 -26.28
CA LYS A 47 9.90 -51.14 -25.33
C LYS A 47 8.54 -50.90 -25.99
N GLU A 48 7.57 -51.74 -25.66
CA GLU A 48 6.18 -51.56 -26.07
C GLU A 48 5.47 -50.58 -25.12
N LYS A 49 4.76 -49.60 -25.70
CA LYS A 49 4.07 -48.54 -24.98
C LYS A 49 2.66 -48.34 -25.53
N MET A 50 1.80 -47.72 -24.71
CA MET A 50 0.39 -47.41 -25.05
C MET A 50 0.12 -45.92 -24.84
N LEU A 51 -0.16 -45.19 -25.91
CA LEU A 51 -0.52 -43.77 -25.89
C LEU A 51 -2.03 -43.60 -25.79
N ALA A 52 -2.48 -42.64 -24.97
CA ALA A 52 -3.88 -42.21 -24.92
C ALA A 52 -4.18 -41.20 -26.03
N LEU A 53 -5.11 -41.54 -26.93
CA LEU A 53 -5.55 -40.64 -28.01
C LEU A 53 -6.82 -39.87 -27.65
N GLY A 54 -7.64 -40.37 -26.73
CA GLY A 54 -8.88 -39.71 -26.30
C GLY A 54 -9.89 -40.66 -25.70
N LYS A 55 -11.01 -40.12 -25.23
CA LYS A 55 -12.16 -40.88 -24.73
C LYS A 55 -13.32 -40.70 -25.70
N TYR A 56 -14.02 -41.78 -26.04
CA TYR A 56 -15.25 -41.71 -26.83
C TYR A 56 -16.45 -41.44 -25.90
N PRO A 57 -17.44 -40.61 -26.29
CA PRO A 57 -17.59 -39.94 -27.61
C PRO A 57 -16.91 -38.57 -27.74
N GLU A 58 -16.24 -38.06 -26.70
CA GLU A 58 -15.57 -36.74 -26.70
C GLU A 58 -14.53 -36.60 -27.84
N VAL A 59 -13.91 -37.71 -28.24
CA VAL A 59 -13.03 -37.82 -29.40
C VAL A 59 -13.66 -38.82 -30.36
N SER A 60 -14.03 -38.35 -31.54
CA SER A 60 -14.62 -39.18 -32.59
C SER A 60 -13.61 -40.20 -33.14
N LEU A 61 -14.09 -41.21 -33.88
CA LEU A 61 -13.19 -42.14 -34.58
C LEU A 61 -12.27 -41.40 -35.57
N ALA A 62 -12.77 -40.36 -36.24
CA ALA A 62 -11.98 -39.56 -37.17
C ALA A 62 -10.87 -38.80 -36.45
N ASP A 63 -11.19 -38.13 -35.34
CA ASP A 63 -10.21 -37.39 -34.53
C ASP A 63 -9.15 -38.33 -33.91
N ALA A 64 -9.58 -39.53 -33.50
CA ALA A 64 -8.66 -40.55 -32.99
C ALA A 64 -7.66 -40.99 -34.07
N ARG A 65 -8.09 -41.16 -35.33
CA ARG A 65 -7.20 -41.46 -36.47
C ARG A 65 -6.26 -40.31 -36.78
N ALA A 66 -6.71 -39.06 -36.74
CA ALA A 66 -5.85 -37.89 -36.91
C ALA A 66 -4.73 -37.85 -35.84
N ARG A 67 -5.09 -38.00 -34.56
CA ARG A 67 -4.13 -38.05 -33.45
C ARG A 67 -3.18 -39.25 -33.53
N ARG A 68 -3.65 -40.39 -34.05
CA ARG A 68 -2.79 -41.56 -34.35
C ARG A 68 -1.74 -41.19 -35.39
N ASP A 69 -2.14 -40.53 -36.47
CA ASP A 69 -1.25 -40.21 -37.58
C ASP A 69 -0.19 -39.17 -37.17
N GLU A 70 -0.58 -38.19 -36.34
CA GLU A 70 0.36 -37.27 -35.69
C GLU A 70 1.38 -38.00 -34.80
N ALA A 71 0.91 -38.92 -33.94
CA ALA A 71 1.79 -39.71 -33.08
C ALA A 71 2.74 -40.60 -33.90
N ARG A 72 2.29 -41.12 -35.05
CA ARG A 72 3.13 -41.90 -35.96
C ARG A 72 4.17 -41.03 -36.68
N LYS A 73 3.87 -39.78 -37.02
CA LYS A 73 4.87 -38.82 -37.54
C LYS A 73 5.97 -38.56 -36.53
N LEU A 74 5.61 -38.36 -35.26
CA LEU A 74 6.59 -38.20 -34.17
C LEU A 74 7.51 -39.43 -34.05
N LEU A 75 6.93 -40.63 -34.10
CA LEU A 75 7.71 -41.88 -34.08
C LEU A 75 8.65 -42.02 -35.26
N ALA A 76 8.21 -41.64 -36.48
CA ALA A 76 9.05 -41.66 -37.68
C ALA A 76 10.24 -40.70 -37.56
N ASN A 77 10.08 -39.60 -36.81
CA ASN A 77 11.13 -38.62 -36.53
C ASN A 77 11.96 -38.97 -35.28
N GLY A 78 11.82 -40.18 -34.71
CA GLY A 78 12.58 -40.61 -33.54
C GLY A 78 12.16 -39.95 -32.21
N VAL A 79 10.97 -39.34 -32.14
CA VAL A 79 10.42 -38.72 -30.92
C VAL A 79 9.37 -39.63 -30.27
N ASP A 80 9.46 -39.84 -28.96
CA ASP A 80 8.45 -40.57 -28.20
C ASP A 80 7.18 -39.72 -28.02
N PRO A 81 6.02 -40.12 -28.57
CA PRO A 81 4.79 -39.32 -28.48
C PRO A 81 4.27 -39.13 -27.05
N SER A 82 4.57 -40.05 -26.13
CA SER A 82 4.15 -39.96 -24.74
C SER A 82 4.95 -38.94 -23.95
N GLU A 83 6.26 -38.85 -24.21
CA GLU A 83 7.14 -37.83 -23.62
C GLU A 83 6.87 -36.46 -24.24
N ASN A 84 6.65 -36.39 -25.56
CA ASN A 84 6.26 -35.13 -26.21
C ASN A 84 4.94 -34.57 -25.65
N LYS A 85 3.94 -35.43 -25.44
CA LYS A 85 2.66 -35.01 -24.83
C LYS A 85 2.82 -34.53 -23.38
N LYS A 86 3.75 -35.11 -22.62
CA LYS A 86 4.08 -34.62 -21.27
C LYS A 86 4.82 -33.28 -21.33
N ALA A 87 5.79 -33.15 -22.22
CA ALA A 87 6.56 -31.91 -22.42
C ALA A 87 5.64 -30.74 -22.78
N VAL A 88 4.76 -30.92 -23.78
CA VAL A 88 3.75 -29.90 -24.16
C VAL A 88 2.82 -29.54 -23.00
N LYS A 89 2.44 -30.52 -22.17
CA LYS A 89 1.59 -30.26 -21.01
C LYS A 89 2.33 -29.45 -19.93
N VAL A 90 3.59 -29.78 -19.66
CA VAL A 90 4.46 -29.04 -18.72
C VAL A 90 4.71 -27.63 -19.23
N GLU A 91 4.93 -27.46 -20.54
CA GLU A 91 5.11 -26.16 -21.19
C GLU A 91 3.86 -25.30 -21.08
N GLN A 92 2.66 -25.87 -21.29
CA GLN A 92 1.38 -25.18 -21.06
C GLN A 92 1.14 -24.80 -19.58
N GLU A 93 1.54 -25.67 -18.65
CA GLU A 93 1.46 -25.37 -17.21
C GLU A 93 2.48 -24.28 -16.79
N GLN A 94 3.65 -24.23 -17.44
CA GLN A 94 4.66 -23.19 -17.21
C GLN A 94 4.28 -21.85 -17.86
N GLU A 95 3.68 -21.85 -19.06
CA GLU A 95 3.10 -20.67 -19.70
C GLU A 95 2.00 -20.02 -18.83
N ALA A 96 1.33 -20.81 -17.98
CA ALA A 96 0.32 -20.30 -17.06
C ALA A 96 0.92 -19.53 -15.85
N ILE A 97 2.21 -19.75 -15.51
CA ILE A 97 2.86 -19.12 -14.36
C ILE A 97 3.56 -17.83 -14.81
N THR A 98 2.73 -16.83 -15.07
CA THR A 98 3.18 -15.51 -15.52
C THR A 98 3.55 -14.60 -14.35
N PHE A 99 4.34 -13.55 -14.63
CA PHE A 99 4.69 -12.54 -13.61
C PHE A 99 3.46 -11.90 -12.96
N GLU A 100 2.40 -11.63 -13.72
CA GLU A 100 1.18 -11.03 -13.19
C GLU A 100 0.46 -11.96 -12.20
N VAL A 101 0.35 -13.25 -12.51
CA VAL A 101 -0.27 -14.25 -11.62
C VAL A 101 0.48 -14.27 -10.28
N VAL A 102 1.80 -14.40 -10.32
CA VAL A 102 2.62 -14.44 -9.10
C VAL A 102 2.59 -13.11 -8.34
N ALA A 103 2.54 -11.98 -9.04
CA ALA A 103 2.41 -10.66 -8.41
C ALA A 103 1.08 -10.50 -7.67
N ARG A 104 -0.01 -11.06 -8.21
CA ARG A 104 -1.33 -11.05 -7.56
C ARG A 104 -1.38 -12.00 -6.36
N ASP A 105 -0.73 -13.17 -6.44
CA ASP A 105 -0.61 -14.09 -5.30
C ASP A 105 0.21 -13.48 -4.16
N TRP A 106 1.36 -12.87 -4.48
CA TRP A 106 2.17 -12.12 -3.52
C TRP A 106 1.39 -10.96 -2.88
N HIS A 107 0.56 -10.28 -3.67
CA HIS A 107 -0.29 -9.19 -3.19
C HIS A 107 -1.36 -9.70 -2.22
N ALA A 108 -2.02 -10.81 -2.57
CA ALA A 108 -3.03 -11.46 -1.76
C ALA A 108 -2.47 -12.09 -0.47
N SER A 109 -1.19 -12.50 -0.47
CA SER A 109 -0.54 -13.05 0.71
C SER A 109 -0.29 -12.01 1.81
N ASN A 110 -0.46 -10.71 1.53
CA ASN A 110 -0.26 -9.65 2.51
C ASN A 110 -1.51 -9.35 3.34
N GLN A 111 -1.49 -9.72 4.61
CA GLN A 111 -2.60 -9.48 5.55
C GLN A 111 -2.48 -8.17 6.35
N LYS A 112 -1.36 -7.44 6.22
CA LYS A 112 -1.06 -6.27 7.07
C LYS A 112 -1.48 -4.95 6.45
N TRP A 113 -1.63 -4.90 5.13
CA TRP A 113 -1.98 -3.67 4.43
C TRP A 113 -3.43 -3.28 4.63
N SER A 114 -3.69 -1.98 4.82
CA SER A 114 -5.06 -1.47 4.73
C SER A 114 -5.59 -1.64 3.31
N ALA A 115 -6.91 -1.80 3.16
CA ALA A 115 -7.56 -1.98 1.86
C ALA A 115 -7.16 -0.89 0.85
N SER A 116 -7.11 0.38 1.28
CA SER A 116 -6.69 1.48 0.43
C SER A 116 -5.22 1.42 0.01
N HIS A 117 -4.32 0.96 0.88
CA HIS A 117 -2.91 0.79 0.53
C HIS A 117 -2.74 -0.39 -0.44
N SER A 118 -3.38 -1.52 -0.13
CA SER A 118 -3.42 -2.72 -0.95
C SER A 118 -3.88 -2.41 -2.38
N ALA A 119 -5.02 -1.73 -2.55
CA ALA A 119 -5.52 -1.32 -3.86
C ALA A 119 -4.55 -0.41 -4.63
N ARG A 120 -3.88 0.54 -3.93
CA ARG A 120 -2.89 1.44 -4.55
C ARG A 120 -1.64 0.68 -5.01
N VAL A 121 -1.20 -0.32 -4.24
CA VAL A 121 -0.06 -1.17 -4.62
C VAL A 121 -0.38 -1.93 -5.90
N LEU A 122 -1.53 -2.62 -5.95
CA LEU A 122 -1.93 -3.40 -7.12
C LEU A 122 -2.10 -2.53 -8.35
N LYS A 123 -2.86 -1.43 -8.25
CA LYS A 123 -3.03 -0.47 -9.34
C LYS A 123 -1.69 0.06 -9.86
N SER A 124 -0.73 0.32 -8.98
CA SER A 124 0.60 0.75 -9.39
C SER A 124 1.37 -0.33 -10.18
N LEU A 125 1.13 -1.62 -9.95
CA LEU A 125 1.72 -2.71 -10.74
C LEU A 125 1.01 -2.84 -12.09
N GLU A 126 -0.32 -2.74 -12.11
CA GLU A 126 -1.16 -2.76 -13.31
C GLU A 126 -0.77 -1.61 -14.26
N ASP A 127 -0.71 -0.39 -13.75
CA ASP A 127 -0.44 0.83 -14.52
C ASP A 127 0.99 0.88 -15.09
N ASN A 128 1.96 0.16 -14.50
CA ASN A 128 3.39 0.38 -14.82
C ASN A 128 4.19 -0.87 -15.19
N LEU A 129 3.77 -2.08 -14.82
CA LEU A 129 4.55 -3.31 -15.05
C LEU A 129 3.81 -4.34 -15.91
N PHE A 130 2.51 -4.58 -15.65
CA PHE A 130 1.82 -5.74 -16.24
C PHE A 130 1.70 -5.67 -17.76
N ALA A 131 1.53 -4.47 -18.33
CA ALA A 131 1.52 -4.31 -19.79
C ALA A 131 2.84 -4.75 -20.46
N ALA A 132 3.98 -4.57 -19.80
CA ALA A 132 5.30 -4.84 -20.36
C ALA A 132 5.79 -6.27 -20.09
N ILE A 133 5.59 -6.78 -18.87
CA ILE A 133 6.15 -8.07 -18.42
C ILE A 133 5.12 -9.02 -17.81
N GLY A 134 3.88 -8.57 -17.60
CA GLY A 134 2.87 -9.32 -16.82
C GLY A 134 2.54 -10.69 -17.39
N LYS A 135 2.45 -10.81 -18.72
CA LYS A 135 2.12 -12.08 -19.42
C LYS A 135 3.32 -13.00 -19.65
N ARG A 136 4.54 -12.56 -19.32
CA ARG A 136 5.75 -13.37 -19.54
C ARG A 136 5.88 -14.39 -18.42
N ASN A 137 6.37 -15.58 -18.76
CA ASN A 137 6.70 -16.61 -17.78
C ASN A 137 7.72 -16.06 -16.79
N ILE A 138 7.43 -16.20 -15.50
CA ILE A 138 8.28 -15.65 -14.43
C ILE A 138 9.68 -16.26 -14.40
N ALA A 139 9.83 -17.52 -14.82
CA ALA A 139 11.11 -18.24 -14.85
C ALA A 139 12.06 -17.74 -15.94
N GLU A 140 11.54 -17.08 -16.97
CA GLU A 140 12.34 -16.57 -18.09
C GLU A 140 12.79 -15.12 -17.90
N LEU A 141 12.24 -14.42 -16.90
CA LEU A 141 12.52 -13.01 -16.68
C LEU A 141 13.93 -12.82 -16.11
N LYS A 142 14.76 -12.05 -16.82
CA LYS A 142 16.11 -11.66 -16.38
C LYS A 142 16.09 -10.25 -15.80
N THR A 143 17.17 -9.88 -15.12
CA THR A 143 17.35 -8.53 -14.52
C THR A 143 17.04 -7.40 -15.50
N ARG A 144 17.50 -7.53 -16.76
CA ARG A 144 17.23 -6.56 -17.83
C ARG A 144 15.73 -6.40 -18.10
N ASP A 145 15.00 -7.51 -18.22
CA ASP A 145 13.57 -7.50 -18.52
C ASP A 145 12.76 -6.77 -17.44
N LEU A 146 13.15 -6.97 -16.18
CA LEU A 146 12.53 -6.35 -15.02
C LEU A 146 12.87 -4.85 -14.92
N LEU A 147 14.07 -4.46 -15.35
CA LEU A 147 14.55 -3.08 -15.32
C LEU A 147 13.88 -2.16 -16.34
N VAL A 148 13.63 -2.66 -17.55
CA VAL A 148 13.07 -1.87 -18.67
C VAL A 148 11.80 -1.09 -18.28
N PRO A 149 10.73 -1.70 -17.73
CA PRO A 149 9.53 -0.95 -17.36
C PRO A 149 9.77 0.03 -16.21
N ILE A 150 10.66 -0.30 -15.27
CA ILE A 150 11.02 0.60 -14.16
C ILE A 150 11.76 1.84 -14.67
N LYS A 151 12.70 1.65 -15.60
CA LYS A 151 13.46 2.73 -16.26
C LYS A 151 12.56 3.63 -17.11
N ALA A 152 11.50 3.09 -17.71
CA ALA A 152 10.50 3.90 -18.41
C ALA A 152 9.77 4.85 -17.45
N VAL A 153 9.40 4.36 -16.25
CA VAL A 153 8.80 5.21 -15.20
C VAL A 153 9.79 6.25 -14.69
N GLU A 154 11.04 5.87 -14.46
CA GLU A 154 12.11 6.79 -14.06
C GLU A 154 12.31 7.92 -15.08
N SER A 155 12.37 7.57 -16.37
CA SER A 155 12.56 8.53 -17.48
C SER A 155 11.41 9.54 -17.60
N SER A 156 10.22 9.21 -17.08
CA SER A 156 9.09 10.15 -16.97
C SER A 156 9.19 11.12 -15.78
N GLY A 157 10.30 11.11 -15.04
CA GLY A 157 10.54 11.95 -13.87
C GLY A 157 9.90 11.46 -12.57
N ARG A 158 9.16 10.34 -12.59
CA ARG A 158 8.46 9.76 -11.44
C ARG A 158 9.38 8.88 -10.58
N LEU A 159 10.46 9.48 -10.07
CA LEU A 159 11.54 8.78 -9.37
C LEU A 159 11.08 7.97 -8.14
N GLU A 160 10.18 8.52 -7.29
CA GLU A 160 9.66 7.76 -6.14
C GLU A 160 8.85 6.54 -6.58
N VAL A 161 8.04 6.67 -7.64
CA VAL A 161 7.26 5.56 -8.18
C VAL A 161 8.20 4.46 -8.70
N ALA A 162 9.23 4.84 -9.46
CA ALA A 162 10.23 3.89 -9.96
C ALA A 162 10.94 3.13 -8.82
N ALA A 163 11.37 3.83 -7.77
CA ALA A 163 12.01 3.21 -6.60
C ALA A 163 11.04 2.25 -5.86
N ARG A 164 9.76 2.60 -5.74
CA ARG A 164 8.73 1.71 -5.16
C ARG A 164 8.46 0.49 -6.03
N LEU A 165 8.45 0.65 -7.35
CA LEU A 165 8.27 -0.48 -8.28
C LEU A 165 9.44 -1.45 -8.19
N GLN A 166 10.68 -0.96 -8.17
CA GLN A 166 11.86 -1.79 -7.92
C GLN A 166 11.73 -2.62 -6.64
N GLN A 167 11.43 -1.98 -5.50
CA GLN A 167 11.25 -2.68 -4.22
C GLN A 167 10.20 -3.80 -4.31
N ARG A 168 9.09 -3.54 -5.00
CA ARG A 168 8.00 -4.51 -5.16
C ARG A 168 8.37 -5.63 -6.12
N THR A 169 8.98 -5.33 -7.25
CA THR A 169 9.49 -6.34 -8.19
C THR A 169 10.47 -7.27 -7.49
N THR A 170 11.40 -6.74 -6.69
CA THR A 170 12.31 -7.58 -5.89
C THR A 170 11.56 -8.45 -4.87
N ALA A 171 10.50 -7.94 -4.25
CA ALA A 171 9.67 -8.71 -3.32
C ALA A 171 8.83 -9.80 -4.01
N ILE A 172 8.28 -9.53 -5.21
CA ILE A 172 7.52 -10.49 -6.01
C ILE A 172 8.45 -11.62 -6.49
N MET A 173 9.63 -11.30 -7.03
CA MET A 173 10.60 -12.32 -7.43
C MET A 173 11.12 -13.11 -6.23
N ARG A 174 11.23 -12.48 -5.05
CA ARG A 174 11.56 -13.21 -3.80
C ARG A 174 10.44 -14.19 -3.41
N PHE A 175 9.19 -13.76 -3.53
CA PHE A 175 8.04 -14.63 -3.29
C PHE A 175 8.05 -15.82 -4.25
N ALA A 176 8.34 -15.60 -5.53
CA ALA A 176 8.49 -16.66 -6.52
C ALA A 176 9.57 -17.70 -6.12
N VAL A 177 10.72 -17.25 -5.60
CA VAL A 177 11.75 -18.15 -5.04
C VAL A 177 11.21 -18.94 -3.85
N GLN A 178 10.54 -18.27 -2.90
CA GLN A 178 9.98 -18.91 -1.71
C GLN A 178 8.88 -19.93 -2.04
N SER A 179 8.16 -19.72 -3.14
CA SER A 179 7.15 -20.62 -3.67
C SER A 179 7.72 -21.75 -4.55
N GLY A 180 9.04 -21.81 -4.74
CA GLY A 180 9.71 -22.83 -5.56
C GLY A 180 9.45 -22.70 -7.07
N LEU A 181 9.02 -21.52 -7.53
CA LEU A 181 8.74 -21.26 -8.96
C LEU A 181 10.02 -20.93 -9.74
N ILE A 182 11.02 -20.37 -9.06
CA ILE A 182 12.34 -20.03 -9.61
C ILE A 182 13.41 -20.29 -8.54
N ASP A 183 14.63 -20.62 -8.95
CA ASP A 183 15.72 -20.94 -8.01
C ASP A 183 16.46 -19.69 -7.48
N TYR A 184 16.44 -18.61 -8.26
CA TYR A 184 17.19 -17.39 -7.98
C TYR A 184 16.34 -16.14 -8.24
N ASN A 185 16.59 -15.06 -7.48
CA ASN A 185 15.90 -13.80 -7.63
C ASN A 185 16.71 -12.84 -8.52
N PRO A 186 16.40 -12.71 -9.83
CA PRO A 186 17.12 -11.81 -10.75
C PRO A 186 16.93 -10.33 -10.44
N ALA A 187 16.00 -9.97 -9.55
CA ALA A 187 15.74 -8.59 -9.16
C ALA A 187 16.61 -8.10 -7.99
N GLN A 188 17.50 -8.94 -7.43
CA GLN A 188 18.47 -8.52 -6.42
C GLN A 188 19.47 -7.50 -6.98
N GLU A 189 19.97 -7.75 -8.20
CA GLU A 189 20.94 -6.89 -8.90
C GLU A 189 20.35 -5.58 -9.44
N ILE A 190 19.04 -5.35 -9.27
CA ILE A 190 18.41 -4.08 -9.66
C ILE A 190 18.73 -2.98 -8.64
N ALA A 191 19.08 -3.33 -7.39
CA ALA A 191 19.39 -2.35 -6.35
C ALA A 191 20.45 -1.35 -6.81
N GLY A 192 20.20 -0.05 -6.61
CA GLY A 192 21.09 1.03 -7.07
C GLY A 192 20.98 1.39 -8.56
N ALA A 193 20.28 0.60 -9.39
CA ALA A 193 20.11 0.90 -10.81
C ALA A 193 19.09 2.01 -11.10
N VAL A 194 18.25 2.40 -10.14
CA VAL A 194 17.22 3.45 -10.28
C VAL A 194 17.66 4.69 -9.48
N ALA A 195 17.57 5.87 -10.09
CA ALA A 195 17.88 7.12 -9.41
C ALA A 195 16.97 7.31 -8.19
N THR A 196 17.58 7.63 -7.05
CA THR A 196 16.85 7.93 -5.82
C THR A 196 16.45 9.40 -5.84
N ALA A 197 15.15 9.69 -5.70
CA ALA A 197 14.70 11.06 -5.49
C ALA A 197 15.35 11.64 -4.23
N LYS A 198 15.94 12.83 -4.32
CA LYS A 198 16.37 13.57 -3.12
C LYS A 198 15.14 13.78 -2.24
N ARG A 199 15.23 13.32 -0.99
CA ARG A 199 14.13 13.47 -0.02
C ARG A 199 13.93 14.95 0.26
N GLN A 200 12.84 15.52 -0.27
CA GLN A 200 12.42 16.87 0.09
C GLN A 200 11.72 16.82 1.44
N HIS A 201 12.26 17.55 2.41
CA HIS A 201 11.57 17.82 3.66
C HIS A 201 10.41 18.78 3.39
N ARG A 202 9.35 18.70 4.20
CA ARG A 202 8.22 19.62 4.04
C ARG A 202 8.66 21.02 4.48
N ALA A 203 8.23 22.02 3.72
CA ALA A 203 8.53 23.41 3.99
C ALA A 203 8.07 23.82 5.40
N ALA A 204 9.01 24.36 6.17
CA ALA A 204 8.85 24.86 7.52
C ALA A 204 9.61 26.18 7.59
N LEU A 205 8.97 27.17 8.21
CA LEU A 205 9.54 28.50 8.28
C LEU A 205 10.72 28.53 9.25
N GLU A 206 11.72 29.35 8.95
CA GLU A 206 12.81 29.64 9.90
C GLU A 206 12.24 30.28 11.18
N LEU A 207 12.81 29.94 12.34
CA LEU A 207 12.24 30.33 13.64
C LEU A 207 12.23 31.85 13.85
N ASN A 208 13.19 32.58 13.28
CA ASN A 208 13.25 34.04 13.33
C ASN A 208 12.11 34.73 12.56
N ARG A 209 11.39 34.02 11.69
CA ARG A 209 10.21 34.52 10.96
C ARG A 209 8.89 34.13 11.64
N ILE A 210 8.92 33.52 12.83
CA ILE A 210 7.70 33.24 13.62
C ILE A 210 6.87 34.52 13.86
N PRO A 211 7.45 35.66 14.26
CA PRO A 211 6.69 36.90 14.46
C PRO A 211 5.93 37.35 13.20
N GLU A 212 6.56 37.24 12.03
CA GLU A 212 5.93 37.53 10.74
C GLU A 212 4.73 36.60 10.49
N LEU A 213 4.88 35.30 10.74
CA LEU A 213 3.81 34.31 10.58
C LEU A 213 2.63 34.64 11.48
N LEU A 214 2.89 34.93 12.76
CA LEU A 214 1.85 35.23 13.74
C LEU A 214 1.09 36.51 13.37
N HIS A 215 1.80 37.56 12.96
CA HIS A 215 1.17 38.80 12.48
C HIS A 215 0.28 38.56 11.25
N ARG A 216 0.74 37.76 10.27
CA ARG A 216 -0.06 37.42 9.09
C ARG A 216 -1.27 36.55 9.40
N ILE A 217 -1.18 35.68 10.41
CA ILE A 217 -2.32 34.89 10.89
C ILE A 217 -3.36 35.81 11.53
N ASP A 218 -2.92 36.75 12.37
CA ASP A 218 -3.80 37.72 13.04
C ASP A 218 -4.54 38.61 12.02
N HIS A 219 -3.86 39.02 10.95
CA HIS A 219 -4.45 39.89 9.91
C HIS A 219 -5.16 39.12 8.78
N TYR A 220 -5.37 37.80 8.94
CA TYR A 220 -6.05 37.02 7.91
C TYR A 220 -7.54 37.41 7.79
N SER A 221 -7.90 37.95 6.62
CA SER A 221 -9.23 38.48 6.32
C SER A 221 -10.24 37.45 5.79
N GLY A 222 -9.87 36.16 5.74
CA GLY A 222 -10.78 35.10 5.33
C GLY A 222 -11.73 34.65 6.44
N ARG A 223 -12.37 33.50 6.26
CA ARG A 223 -13.36 32.97 7.21
C ARG A 223 -12.76 32.80 8.63
N PRO A 224 -13.42 33.28 9.70
CA PRO A 224 -12.91 33.18 11.08
C PRO A 224 -12.58 31.75 11.52
N LEU A 225 -13.43 30.77 11.19
CA LEU A 225 -13.16 29.35 11.47
C LEU A 225 -11.85 28.85 10.83
N THR A 226 -11.49 29.37 9.65
CA THR A 226 -10.23 29.01 8.99
C THR A 226 -9.04 29.60 9.74
N ARG A 227 -9.13 30.85 10.20
CA ARG A 227 -8.09 31.48 11.03
C ARG A 227 -7.85 30.67 12.31
N LEU A 228 -8.91 30.39 13.06
CA LEU A 228 -8.87 29.60 14.29
C LEU A 228 -8.31 28.18 14.05
N ALA A 229 -8.61 27.56 12.90
CA ALA A 229 -8.03 26.28 12.53
C ALA A 229 -6.50 26.35 12.29
N VAL A 230 -6.01 27.43 11.67
CA VAL A 230 -4.58 27.65 11.45
C VAL A 230 -3.88 27.87 12.79
N GLU A 231 -4.42 28.76 13.64
CA GLU A 231 -3.90 29.05 14.99
C GLU A 231 -3.84 27.78 15.85
N LEU A 232 -4.95 27.02 15.93
CA LEU A 232 -4.98 25.78 16.70
C LEU A 232 -3.97 24.76 16.16
N THR A 233 -3.85 24.64 14.82
CA THR A 233 -2.87 23.73 14.21
C THR A 233 -1.44 24.13 14.59
N LEU A 234 -1.14 25.42 14.72
CA LEU A 234 0.17 25.90 15.15
C LEU A 234 0.43 25.57 16.63
N LEU A 235 -0.57 25.72 17.50
CA LEU A 235 -0.47 25.46 18.94
C LEU A 235 -0.34 23.98 19.29
N VAL A 236 -1.18 23.11 18.72
CA VAL A 236 -1.19 21.67 19.07
C VAL A 236 -0.41 20.80 18.11
N PHE A 237 -0.10 21.33 16.91
CA PHE A 237 0.71 20.71 15.87
C PHE A 237 0.36 19.24 15.58
N ILE A 238 -0.94 18.91 15.62
CA ILE A 238 -1.48 17.61 15.21
C ILE A 238 -1.55 17.48 13.68
N ARG A 239 -1.85 16.29 13.17
CA ARG A 239 -1.93 16.07 11.72
C ARG A 239 -3.23 16.66 11.16
N SER A 240 -3.20 17.09 9.89
CA SER A 240 -4.38 17.63 9.20
C SER A 240 -5.60 16.69 9.26
N SER A 241 -5.41 15.37 9.15
CA SER A 241 -6.51 14.40 9.30
C SER A 241 -7.04 14.31 10.73
N GLU A 242 -6.17 14.49 11.73
CA GLU A 242 -6.56 14.47 13.15
C GLU A 242 -7.39 15.70 13.49
N LEU A 243 -7.03 16.87 12.95
CA LEU A 243 -7.73 18.13 13.09
C LEU A 243 -9.09 18.14 12.35
N ARG A 244 -9.11 17.85 11.04
CA ARG A 244 -10.31 18.09 10.22
C ARG A 244 -11.50 17.19 10.55
N PHE A 245 -11.25 16.01 11.13
CA PHE A 245 -12.28 15.06 11.55
C PHE A 245 -12.54 15.11 13.05
N ALA A 246 -12.07 16.17 13.73
CA ALA A 246 -12.27 16.36 15.16
C ALA A 246 -13.75 16.48 15.53
N ARG A 247 -14.12 15.84 16.64
CA ARG A 247 -15.46 15.88 17.23
C ARG A 247 -15.42 16.53 18.60
N TRP A 248 -16.50 17.21 18.98
CA TRP A 248 -16.56 17.82 20.31
C TRP A 248 -16.46 16.81 21.45
N SER A 249 -16.93 15.58 21.24
CA SER A 249 -16.81 14.48 22.21
C SER A 249 -15.36 14.05 22.49
N GLU A 250 -14.40 14.49 21.69
CA GLU A 250 -12.97 14.20 21.88
C GLU A 250 -12.27 15.21 22.80
N VAL A 251 -12.92 16.34 23.10
CA VAL A 251 -12.34 17.45 23.85
C VAL A 251 -12.97 17.53 25.24
N ASP A 252 -12.13 17.37 26.24
CA ASP A 252 -12.45 17.62 27.64
C ASP A 252 -11.89 18.98 28.06
N PHE A 253 -12.80 19.94 28.24
CA PHE A 253 -12.47 21.31 28.63
C PHE A 253 -12.09 21.42 30.12
N GLU A 254 -12.58 20.51 30.97
CA GLU A 254 -12.27 20.53 32.41
C GLU A 254 -10.84 20.04 32.67
N THR A 255 -10.43 18.95 31.99
CA THR A 255 -9.10 18.38 32.14
C THR A 255 -8.06 18.94 31.15
N ALA A 256 -8.47 19.90 30.31
CA ALA A 256 -7.67 20.52 29.26
C ALA A 256 -7.00 19.48 28.35
N MET A 257 -7.79 18.53 27.85
CA MET A 257 -7.29 17.38 27.10
C MET A 257 -8.11 17.13 25.83
N TRP A 258 -7.43 16.92 24.72
CA TRP A 258 -8.02 16.39 23.50
C TRP A 258 -7.56 14.96 23.26
N THR A 259 -8.49 14.00 23.40
CA THR A 259 -8.24 12.58 23.15
C THR A 259 -8.62 12.21 21.72
N ILE A 260 -7.64 12.17 20.83
CA ILE A 260 -7.85 11.72 19.44
C ILE A 260 -7.92 10.19 19.43
N PRO A 261 -9.05 9.56 19.03
CA PRO A 261 -9.16 8.11 19.05
C PRO A 261 -8.27 7.46 17.98
N GLY A 262 -7.99 6.16 18.10
CA GLY A 262 -7.19 5.43 17.10
C GLY A 262 -7.88 5.37 15.73
N GLU A 263 -9.20 5.20 15.73
CA GLU A 263 -10.08 5.27 14.56
C GLU A 263 -11.39 6.00 14.95
N ARG A 264 -12.12 6.50 13.95
CA ARG A 264 -13.38 7.22 14.11
C ARG A 264 -14.50 6.50 13.37
N GLU A 265 -15.73 6.76 13.78
CA GLU A 265 -16.90 6.34 13.01
C GLU A 265 -16.92 7.03 11.65
N LEU A 266 -17.26 6.26 10.62
CA LEU A 266 -17.27 6.75 9.24
C LEU A 266 -18.41 7.77 9.04
N LEU A 267 -18.07 8.95 8.54
CA LEU A 267 -19.04 9.90 8.00
C LEU A 267 -19.44 9.47 6.59
N GLU A 268 -20.75 9.33 6.35
CA GLU A 268 -21.30 8.91 5.07
C GLU A 268 -20.88 9.86 3.93
N GLY A 269 -20.47 9.30 2.79
CA GLY A 269 -20.02 10.08 1.63
C GLY A 269 -18.70 10.84 1.82
N VAL A 270 -18.04 10.76 2.99
CA VAL A 270 -16.77 11.44 3.26
C VAL A 270 -15.62 10.46 3.24
N LYS A 271 -14.79 10.54 2.20
CA LYS A 271 -13.61 9.67 2.05
C LYS A 271 -12.63 9.88 3.21
N HIS A 272 -12.18 8.78 3.81
CA HIS A 272 -11.17 8.74 4.87
C HIS A 272 -11.61 9.34 6.22
N SER A 273 -12.91 9.59 6.44
CA SER A 273 -13.45 10.14 7.70
C SER A 273 -13.22 9.25 8.92
N GLN A 274 -13.03 7.94 8.72
CA GLN A 274 -12.71 7.00 9.79
C GLN A 274 -11.30 7.17 10.39
N ARG A 275 -10.46 8.04 9.82
CA ARG A 275 -9.09 8.23 10.30
C ARG A 275 -9.09 8.91 11.66
N GLY A 276 -8.58 8.20 12.67
CA GLY A 276 -8.17 8.76 13.95
C GLY A 276 -6.69 9.12 13.96
N SER A 277 -6.00 8.75 15.03
CA SER A 277 -4.55 8.93 15.18
C SER A 277 -3.78 8.08 14.16
N LYS A 278 -2.59 8.56 13.75
CA LYS A 278 -1.74 7.82 12.80
C LYS A 278 -1.37 6.42 13.28
N MET A 279 -1.22 6.23 14.59
CA MET A 279 -0.72 4.97 15.16
C MET A 279 -1.86 3.99 15.49
N ARG A 280 -3.12 4.33 15.20
CA ARG A 280 -4.32 3.53 15.53
C ARG A 280 -4.50 3.22 17.01
N THR A 281 -3.88 4.03 17.86
CA THR A 281 -4.06 4.03 19.31
C THR A 281 -4.53 5.42 19.73
N PRO A 282 -5.24 5.59 20.85
CA PRO A 282 -5.58 6.92 21.34
C PRO A 282 -4.34 7.82 21.43
N HIS A 283 -4.45 9.06 20.96
CA HIS A 283 -3.43 10.09 21.07
C HIS A 283 -3.97 11.21 21.97
N LEU A 284 -3.47 11.25 23.19
CA LEU A 284 -3.80 12.27 24.18
C LEU A 284 -3.04 13.54 23.84
N VAL A 285 -3.71 14.67 23.68
CA VAL A 285 -3.11 15.97 23.34
C VAL A 285 -3.49 16.98 24.42
N PRO A 286 -2.56 17.36 25.33
CA PRO A 286 -2.80 18.44 26.26
C PRO A 286 -3.14 19.75 25.55
N LEU A 287 -3.99 20.57 26.15
CA LEU A 287 -4.37 21.87 25.59
C LEU A 287 -3.80 22.99 26.45
N SER A 288 -3.11 23.95 25.81
CA SER A 288 -2.74 25.19 26.47
C SER A 288 -3.96 26.08 26.68
N ARG A 289 -3.83 27.11 27.53
CA ARG A 289 -4.87 28.12 27.75
C ARG A 289 -5.33 28.76 26.43
N GLN A 290 -4.38 29.12 25.57
CA GLN A 290 -4.60 29.69 24.24
C GLN A 290 -5.40 28.73 23.34
N ALA A 291 -5.06 27.44 23.36
CA ALA A 291 -5.77 26.42 22.59
C ALA A 291 -7.22 26.23 23.08
N LEU A 292 -7.44 26.29 24.40
CA LEU A 292 -8.79 26.24 24.98
C LEU A 292 -9.62 27.45 24.56
N THR A 293 -9.08 28.67 24.64
CA THR A 293 -9.77 29.89 24.18
C THR A 293 -10.17 29.79 22.72
N ILE A 294 -9.30 29.27 21.85
CA ILE A 294 -9.63 29.03 20.44
C ILE A 294 -10.76 28.01 20.29
N LEU A 295 -10.72 26.89 21.04
CA LEU A 295 -11.76 25.88 20.99
C LEU A 295 -13.12 26.41 21.51
N GLU A 296 -13.12 27.23 22.55
CA GLU A 296 -14.32 27.92 23.06
C GLU A 296 -14.90 28.88 22.02
N ASN A 297 -14.05 29.65 21.32
CA ASN A 297 -14.47 30.50 20.21
C ASN A 297 -15.05 29.69 19.05
N ILE A 298 -14.48 28.53 18.73
CA ILE A 298 -15.07 27.64 17.71
C ILE A 298 -16.41 27.06 18.21
N LYS A 299 -16.52 26.75 19.50
CA LYS A 299 -17.73 26.17 20.12
C LYS A 299 -18.89 27.16 20.14
N SER A 300 -18.63 28.46 20.33
CA SER A 300 -19.68 29.49 20.22
C SER A 300 -20.22 29.61 18.79
N MET A 301 -19.41 29.30 17.77
CA MET A 301 -19.82 29.33 16.36
C MET A 301 -20.51 28.04 15.90
N ASN A 302 -19.99 26.87 16.27
CA ASN A 302 -20.36 25.56 15.71
C ASN A 302 -20.64 24.47 16.77
N GLY A 303 -20.84 24.83 18.04
CA GLY A 303 -20.95 23.87 19.15
C GLY A 303 -22.19 22.97 19.10
N ASN A 304 -23.19 23.30 18.28
CA ASN A 304 -24.39 22.49 18.06
C ASN A 304 -24.21 21.38 17.01
N ARG A 305 -23.02 21.24 16.43
CA ARG A 305 -22.70 20.25 15.39
C ARG A 305 -21.84 19.13 15.99
N GLU A 306 -21.73 17.99 15.31
CA GLU A 306 -20.83 16.91 15.75
C GLU A 306 -19.35 17.28 15.56
N LEU A 307 -19.02 17.87 14.41
CA LEU A 307 -17.66 18.22 14.00
C LEU A 307 -17.25 19.60 14.52
N ILE A 308 -16.00 19.70 14.99
CA ILE A 308 -15.39 20.99 15.37
C ILE A 308 -15.10 21.83 14.12
N PHE A 309 -14.51 21.20 13.09
CA PHE A 309 -14.08 21.86 11.86
C PHE A 309 -14.96 21.47 10.68
N VAL A 310 -16.05 22.21 10.52
CA VAL A 310 -17.04 22.00 9.44
C VAL A 310 -16.61 22.58 8.10
N GLY A 311 -17.15 22.00 7.04
CA GLY A 311 -17.02 22.46 5.68
C GLY A 311 -17.62 23.85 5.48
N ASP A 312 -17.20 24.48 4.39
CA ASP A 312 -17.68 25.81 4.04
C ASP A 312 -19.02 25.77 3.32
N HIS A 313 -19.13 24.88 2.35
CA HIS A 313 -20.35 24.71 1.55
C HIS A 313 -21.35 23.76 2.23
N ASP A 314 -20.84 22.83 3.04
CA ASP A 314 -21.64 21.79 3.68
C ASP A 314 -21.21 21.63 5.14
N PRO A 315 -22.01 22.16 6.09
CA PRO A 315 -21.89 21.97 7.54
C PRO A 315 -21.75 20.54 8.05
N CYS A 316 -22.33 19.56 7.32
CA CYS A 316 -22.32 18.15 7.70
C CYS A 316 -21.05 17.44 7.25
N LYS A 317 -20.24 18.10 6.42
CA LYS A 317 -18.95 17.60 5.97
C LYS A 317 -17.81 18.29 6.71
N PRO A 318 -16.65 17.64 6.84
CA PRO A 318 -15.48 18.25 7.47
C PRO A 318 -14.80 19.26 6.56
N MET A 319 -14.11 20.22 7.17
CA MET A 319 -13.19 21.15 6.52
C MET A 319 -12.23 20.40 5.58
N SER A 320 -11.86 20.99 4.44
CA SER A 320 -10.93 20.37 3.49
C SER A 320 -9.52 20.23 4.08
N GLU A 321 -8.80 19.15 3.71
CA GLU A 321 -7.39 18.98 4.10
C GLU A 321 -6.48 20.10 3.56
N ASN A 322 -6.91 20.78 2.50
CA ASN A 322 -6.17 21.87 1.88
C ASN A 322 -6.45 23.24 2.52
N THR A 323 -7.43 23.36 3.42
CA THR A 323 -7.88 24.68 3.92
C THR A 323 -6.76 25.46 4.59
N VAL A 324 -6.00 24.85 5.50
CA VAL A 324 -4.84 25.50 6.16
C VAL A 324 -3.80 25.97 5.15
N ASN A 325 -3.43 25.12 4.17
CA ASN A 325 -2.47 25.49 3.13
C ASN A 325 -3.03 26.53 2.13
N LYS A 326 -4.35 26.62 1.96
CA LYS A 326 -4.96 27.69 1.16
C LYS A 326 -4.91 29.01 1.92
N ALA A 327 -5.18 29.01 3.22
CA ALA A 327 -5.05 30.20 4.07
C ALA A 327 -3.62 30.74 4.07
N LEU A 328 -2.61 29.87 4.26
CA LEU A 328 -1.20 30.27 4.18
C LEU A 328 -0.82 30.89 2.83
N ARG A 329 -1.36 30.37 1.72
CA ARG A 329 -1.16 30.96 0.38
C ARG A 329 -1.81 32.33 0.24
N ILE A 330 -3.00 32.52 0.80
CA ILE A 330 -3.68 33.82 0.83
C ILE A 330 -2.88 34.83 1.68
N MET A 331 -2.28 34.38 2.77
CA MET A 331 -1.34 35.16 3.59
C MET A 331 -0.02 35.47 2.85
N GLY A 332 0.17 34.99 1.62
CA GLY A 332 1.34 35.31 0.79
C GLY A 332 2.53 34.37 0.95
N TYR A 333 2.34 33.15 1.47
CA TYR A 333 3.40 32.14 1.56
C TYR A 333 3.36 31.12 0.41
N ASP A 334 4.54 30.69 -0.06
CA ASP A 334 4.64 29.47 -0.87
C ASP A 334 4.65 28.23 0.02
N THR A 335 3.56 27.46 -0.02
CA THR A 335 3.42 26.21 0.74
C THR A 335 4.31 25.04 0.30
N LYS A 336 5.10 25.20 -0.76
CA LYS A 336 6.07 24.20 -1.20
C LYS A 336 7.49 24.49 -0.70
N THR A 337 7.82 25.76 -0.49
CA THR A 337 9.20 26.20 -0.21
C THR A 337 9.34 26.92 1.12
N GLU A 338 8.34 27.70 1.55
CA GLU A 338 8.41 28.50 2.78
C GLU A 338 7.75 27.81 3.97
N VAL A 339 6.42 27.64 3.95
CA VAL A 339 5.69 27.05 5.08
C VAL A 339 4.41 26.37 4.64
N CYS A 340 4.20 25.15 5.14
CA CYS A 340 2.92 24.45 5.01
C CYS A 340 2.35 24.08 6.38
N GLY A 341 1.09 23.68 6.45
CA GLY A 341 0.46 23.28 7.71
C GLY A 341 1.14 22.08 8.41
N HIS A 342 1.89 21.24 7.66
CA HIS A 342 2.74 20.23 8.29
C HIS A 342 4.08 20.80 8.79
N GLY A 343 4.56 21.88 8.17
CA GLY A 343 5.75 22.61 8.58
C GLY A 343 5.63 23.17 9.99
N PHE A 344 4.43 23.54 10.45
CA PHE A 344 4.18 23.94 11.84
C PHE A 344 4.69 22.90 12.85
N ARG A 345 4.56 21.61 12.52
CA ARG A 345 5.07 20.53 13.37
C ARG A 345 6.59 20.53 13.46
N THR A 346 7.25 20.79 12.34
CA THR A 346 8.71 20.94 12.29
C THR A 346 9.14 22.16 13.09
N MET A 347 8.46 23.30 12.92
CA MET A 347 8.76 24.54 13.66
C MET A 347 8.63 24.34 15.17
N ALA A 348 7.52 23.73 15.62
CA ALA A 348 7.30 23.42 17.04
C ALA A 348 8.38 22.46 17.56
N CYS A 349 8.63 21.34 16.89
CA CYS A 349 9.67 20.39 17.30
C CYS A 349 11.06 21.03 17.37
N SER A 350 11.46 21.81 16.37
CA SER A 350 12.75 22.49 16.38
C SER A 350 12.84 23.46 17.55
N SER A 351 11.80 24.25 17.81
CA SER A 351 11.78 25.20 18.94
C SER A 351 11.85 24.49 20.29
N LEU A 352 11.11 23.39 20.45
CA LEU A 352 11.12 22.58 21.67
C LEU A 352 12.46 21.87 21.90
N ILE A 353 13.19 21.52 20.84
CA ILE A 353 14.53 20.93 20.96
C ILE A 353 15.56 22.01 21.30
N GLU A 354 15.52 23.16 20.60
CA GLU A 354 16.42 24.30 20.82
C GLU A 354 16.26 24.91 22.22
N SER A 355 15.08 24.83 22.83
CA SER A 355 14.86 25.29 24.21
C SER A 355 15.69 24.51 25.24
N GLY A 356 16.04 23.26 24.95
CA GLY A 356 16.74 22.36 25.87
C GLY A 356 15.95 21.95 27.12
N LEU A 357 14.64 22.23 27.19
CA LEU A 357 13.81 21.98 28.37
C LEU A 357 13.15 20.59 28.39
N TRP A 358 12.86 20.02 27.22
CA TRP A 358 11.94 18.89 27.09
C TRP A 358 12.65 17.60 26.71
N SER A 359 12.19 16.49 27.29
CA SER A 359 12.65 15.18 26.91
C SER A 359 12.22 14.84 25.48
N ARG A 360 13.10 14.15 24.76
CA ARG A 360 12.82 13.67 23.41
C ARG A 360 11.56 12.80 23.36
N ASP A 361 11.35 11.97 24.38
CA ASP A 361 10.21 11.06 24.43
C ASP A 361 8.88 11.82 24.57
N ALA A 362 8.83 12.94 25.30
CA ALA A 362 7.65 13.81 25.38
C ALA A 362 7.32 14.48 24.04
N VAL A 363 8.33 14.99 23.33
CA VAL A 363 8.17 15.61 22.00
C VAL A 363 7.69 14.57 20.97
N GLU A 364 8.30 13.38 20.92
CA GLU A 364 7.93 12.30 19.99
C GLU A 364 6.50 11.77 20.29
N ARG A 365 6.12 11.65 21.57
CA ARG A 365 4.77 11.28 22.00
C ARG A 365 3.73 12.29 21.54
N GLN A 366 3.98 13.60 21.71
CA GLN A 366 3.10 14.65 21.20
C GLN A 366 2.97 14.63 19.68
N MET A 367 4.03 14.21 19.00
CA MET A 367 3.99 14.04 17.55
C MET A 367 3.22 12.78 17.13
N SER A 368 2.69 11.97 18.06
CA SER A 368 2.07 10.67 17.77
C SER A 368 3.01 9.85 16.88
N HIS A 369 4.27 9.76 17.31
CA HIS A 369 5.28 8.88 16.73
C HIS A 369 5.43 7.62 17.59
N GLN A 370 5.72 6.50 16.96
CA GLN A 370 6.14 5.29 17.67
C GLN A 370 7.65 5.32 17.87
N GLU A 371 8.08 4.84 19.04
CA GLU A 371 9.47 4.52 19.31
C GLU A 371 9.96 3.49 18.29
N ARG A 372 11.04 3.81 17.59
CA ARG A 372 11.62 2.97 16.53
C ARG A 372 12.56 1.91 17.08
N SER A 373 13.11 2.12 18.28
CA SER A 373 13.92 1.12 18.97
C SER A 373 13.01 0.08 19.63
N SER A 374 13.03 -1.15 19.14
CA SER A 374 12.26 -2.27 19.71
C SER A 374 12.58 -2.51 21.19
N VAL A 375 13.83 -2.26 21.59
CA VAL A 375 14.28 -2.38 22.97
C VAL A 375 13.66 -1.29 23.85
N ARG A 376 13.73 -0.01 23.46
CA ARG A 376 13.11 1.09 24.24
C ARG A 376 11.59 1.00 24.26
N ALA A 377 10.98 0.61 23.14
CA ALA A 377 9.53 0.48 23.01
C ALA A 377 8.92 -0.49 24.05
N ALA A 378 9.64 -1.56 24.42
CA ALA A 378 9.21 -2.53 25.43
C ALA A 378 9.03 -1.90 26.82
N TYR A 379 9.84 -0.89 27.17
CA TYR A 379 9.81 -0.26 28.50
C TYR A 379 8.98 1.03 28.54
N ILE A 380 8.99 1.80 27.46
CA ILE A 380 8.39 3.15 27.44
C ILE A 380 6.88 3.11 27.14
N HIS A 381 6.33 2.02 26.62
CA HIS A 381 4.94 1.95 26.14
C HIS A 381 3.86 2.39 27.16
N LYS A 382 4.13 2.38 28.47
CA LYS A 382 3.21 2.85 29.52
C LYS A 382 3.36 4.32 29.93
N ALA A 383 4.50 4.95 29.65
CA ALA A 383 4.83 6.27 30.18
C ALA A 383 4.31 7.37 29.26
N GLU A 384 3.14 7.97 29.51
CA GLU A 384 2.54 8.97 28.59
C GLU A 384 3.20 10.37 28.63
N HIS A 385 4.07 10.64 29.62
CA HIS A 385 4.70 11.95 29.87
C HIS A 385 3.71 13.13 29.95
N LEU A 386 2.47 12.90 30.42
CA LEU A 386 1.40 13.90 30.36
C LEU A 386 1.72 15.18 31.14
N GLY A 387 2.34 15.07 32.33
CA GLY A 387 2.71 16.24 33.13
C GLY A 387 3.70 17.14 32.39
N GLU A 388 4.77 16.55 31.87
CA GLU A 388 5.78 17.24 31.06
C GLU A 388 5.17 17.83 29.78
N ARG A 389 4.32 17.07 29.07
CA ARG A 389 3.67 17.54 27.84
C ARG A 389 2.69 18.68 28.09
N ARG A 390 2.00 18.72 29.23
CA ARG A 390 1.15 19.86 29.62
C ARG A 390 1.98 21.14 29.73
N LEU A 391 3.09 21.08 30.47
CA LEU A 391 4.01 22.22 30.60
C LEU A 391 4.62 22.59 29.24
N MET A 392 4.97 21.59 28.43
CA MET A 392 5.56 21.77 27.10
C MET A 392 4.64 22.51 26.13
N LEU A 393 3.37 22.12 26.06
CA LEU A 393 2.41 22.77 25.15
C LEU A 393 2.01 24.16 25.65
N GLN A 394 1.94 24.36 26.97
CA GLN A 394 1.72 25.69 27.53
C GLN A 394 2.90 26.61 27.23
N TRP A 395 4.13 26.14 27.45
CA TRP A 395 5.35 26.90 27.15
C TRP A 395 5.46 27.24 25.66
N TRP A 396 5.13 26.31 24.76
CA TRP A 396 5.11 26.59 23.33
C TRP A 396 4.11 27.69 22.97
N ALA A 397 2.92 27.67 23.58
CA ALA A 397 1.93 28.70 23.38
C ALA A 397 2.39 30.07 23.92
N ASP A 398 2.95 30.11 25.12
CA ASP A 398 3.47 31.34 25.73
C ASP A 398 4.69 31.89 24.95
N TYR A 399 5.51 31.01 24.37
CA TYR A 399 6.61 31.39 23.47
C TYR A 399 6.12 32.03 22.17
N LEU A 400 5.03 31.52 21.59
CA LEU A 400 4.40 32.14 20.42
C LEU A 400 3.83 33.51 20.77
N ASP A 401 3.14 33.64 21.90
CA ASP A 401 2.61 34.94 22.36
C ASP A 401 3.73 35.96 22.59
N ALA A 402 4.85 35.56 23.21
CA ALA A 402 6.01 36.44 23.35
C ALA A 402 6.59 36.88 22.00
N ASN A 403 6.57 35.99 21.00
CA ASN A 403 7.01 36.30 19.64
C ASN A 403 6.02 37.19 18.85
N MET A 404 4.82 37.48 19.36
CA MET A 404 3.98 38.54 18.81
C MET A 404 4.51 39.94 19.13
N GLU A 405 5.23 40.08 20.25
CA GLU A 405 5.71 41.37 20.76
C GLU A 405 7.17 41.63 20.35
N GLU A 406 8.05 40.63 20.51
CA GLU A 406 9.47 40.75 20.24
C GLU A 406 10.04 39.43 19.67
N VAL A 407 10.97 39.53 18.72
CA VAL A 407 11.68 38.36 18.17
C VAL A 407 12.58 37.78 19.26
N ILE A 408 12.23 36.62 19.81
CA ILE A 408 13.03 35.92 20.83
C ILE A 408 13.31 34.48 20.42
N SER A 409 14.56 34.03 20.61
CA SER A 409 14.93 32.65 20.30
C SER A 409 14.32 31.67 21.32
N PRO A 410 14.06 30.40 20.95
CA PRO A 410 13.57 29.41 21.90
C PRO A 410 14.50 29.22 23.09
N PHE A 411 15.81 29.29 22.86
CA PHE A 411 16.84 29.13 23.90
C PHE A 411 16.84 30.29 24.90
N ASP A 412 16.74 31.53 24.41
CA ASP A 412 16.73 32.71 25.27
C ASP A 412 15.43 32.80 26.06
N TYR A 413 14.29 32.52 25.41
CA TYR A 413 13.00 32.45 26.10
C TYR A 413 12.98 31.36 27.18
N ALA A 414 13.60 30.21 26.93
CA ALA A 414 13.71 29.13 27.91
C ALA A 414 14.54 29.51 29.15
N LYS A 415 15.53 30.39 29.03
CA LYS A 415 16.33 30.83 30.18
C LYS A 415 15.53 31.68 31.16
N THR A 416 14.64 32.53 30.64
CA THR A 416 13.81 33.42 31.46
C THR A 416 12.50 32.76 31.89
N ASN A 417 11.93 31.89 31.05
CA ASN A 417 10.63 31.27 31.25
C ASN A 417 10.77 29.73 31.29
N ASN A 418 11.38 29.21 32.36
CA ASN A 418 11.53 27.78 32.57
C ASN A 418 10.51 27.26 33.59
N PRO A 419 9.47 26.50 33.18
CA PRO A 419 8.45 25.98 34.10
C PRO A 419 8.89 24.73 34.88
N LEU A 420 10.12 24.24 34.67
CA LEU A 420 10.71 23.09 35.39
C LEU A 420 11.60 23.52 36.56
N ARG A 421 11.79 24.83 36.76
CA ARG A 421 12.45 25.41 37.92
C ARG A 421 11.39 25.95 38.87
#